data_AF-K1T5V4-F1
#
_entry.id   AF-K1T5V4-F1
#
_cell.length_a   1.000
_cell.length_b   1.000
_cell.length_c   1.000
_cell.angle_alpha   90.00
_cell.angle_beta   90.00
_cell.angle_gamma   90.00
#
_symmetry.space_group_name_H-M   'P 1'
#
loop_
_entity.id
_entity.type
_entity.pdbx_description
1 polymer ?
#
loop_
_entity_poly.entity_id
_entity_poly.type
_entity_poly.pdbx_seq_one_letter_code
_entity_poly.pdbx_strand_id
1 'polypeptide(L)'
;KRKEEPEKVSYHEPEGIIGFIKDMNRSKETVHDVIFFSGESEGISVEVAFQYVNEFHENVLGFCNNIYNSEGGTHLTGFKTQFTNVINTYARELNILKEKDANFTGADVRNGMTAVVSIKHPDPRFEGQTKTKLDNQDAAKAVAKVTGEEIVRFFDRNLETLKSIIGCAEKAAKIRKTEEKAKTNMLTKQKFSFDSPHEVAGMEQRRHTGAAPRIGAAITGNHGENIACSHSAETS
;
A
#
# COMPACT_ATOMS: atom_id res chain seq x y z
N LYS A 1 37.56 30.58 -17.81
CA LYS A 1 36.36 29.80 -17.47
C LYS A 1 36.58 28.36 -17.92
N ARG A 2 36.84 27.44 -16.99
CA ARG A 2 36.99 26.00 -17.29
C ARG A 2 35.60 25.47 -17.65
N LYS A 3 35.43 24.94 -18.87
CA LYS A 3 34.19 24.27 -19.27
C LYS A 3 34.14 22.95 -18.49
N GLU A 4 33.15 22.78 -17.64
CA GLU A 4 32.80 21.48 -17.09
C GLU A 4 32.34 20.61 -18.27
N GLU A 5 33.12 19.60 -18.61
CA GLU A 5 32.66 18.56 -19.53
C GLU A 5 31.58 17.75 -18.81
N PRO A 6 30.40 17.54 -19.40
CA PRO A 6 29.37 16.73 -18.76
C PRO A 6 29.93 15.30 -18.58
N GLU A 7 30.02 14.84 -17.34
CA GLU A 7 30.34 13.45 -17.05
C GLU A 7 29.32 12.56 -17.76
N LYS A 8 29.79 11.87 -18.80
CA LYS A 8 28.97 10.97 -19.58
C LYS A 8 29.03 9.61 -18.91
N VAL A 9 28.17 9.40 -17.91
CA VAL A 9 28.03 8.09 -17.27
C VAL A 9 27.26 7.18 -18.21
N SER A 10 27.96 6.24 -18.84
CA SER A 10 27.37 5.20 -19.68
C SER A 10 27.07 3.98 -18.81
N TYR A 11 25.79 3.75 -18.52
CA TYR A 11 25.33 2.53 -17.85
C TYR A 11 25.13 1.44 -18.90
N HIS A 12 25.92 0.39 -18.83
CA HIS A 12 25.77 -0.81 -19.67
C HIS A 12 25.62 -2.01 -18.74
N GLU A 13 24.38 -2.44 -18.53
CA GLU A 13 24.05 -3.57 -17.66
C GLU A 13 23.79 -4.80 -18.54
N PRO A 14 24.75 -5.74 -18.67
CA PRO A 14 24.56 -6.93 -19.50
C PRO A 14 23.46 -7.87 -18.97
N GLU A 15 23.06 -7.70 -17.71
CA GLU A 15 22.04 -8.52 -17.04
C GLU A 15 20.62 -7.92 -17.09
N GLY A 16 20.44 -6.74 -17.73
CA GLY A 16 19.12 -6.11 -17.88
C GLY A 16 18.43 -5.83 -16.54
N ILE A 17 17.16 -6.19 -16.43
CA ILE A 17 16.37 -5.96 -15.19
C ILE A 17 16.86 -6.78 -13.99
N ILE A 18 17.66 -7.83 -14.20
CA ILE A 18 18.25 -8.61 -13.11
C ILE A 18 19.29 -7.78 -12.37
N GLY A 19 20.20 -7.14 -13.10
CA GLY A 19 21.23 -6.29 -12.53
C GLY A 19 20.65 -5.06 -11.83
N PHE A 20 19.55 -4.51 -12.37
CA PHE A 20 18.80 -3.44 -11.71
C PHE A 20 18.26 -3.84 -10.33
N ILE A 21 17.76 -5.08 -10.16
CA ILE A 21 17.34 -5.57 -8.83
C ILE A 21 18.54 -5.82 -7.90
N LYS A 22 19.63 -6.39 -8.43
CA LYS A 22 20.86 -6.59 -7.64
C LYS A 22 21.41 -5.28 -7.10
N ASP A 23 21.40 -4.22 -7.92
CA ASP A 23 21.86 -2.90 -7.49
C ASP A 23 20.94 -2.30 -6.42
N MET A 24 19.62 -2.44 -6.59
CA MET A 24 18.62 -1.97 -5.64
C MET A 24 18.71 -2.66 -4.27
N ASN A 25 19.10 -3.93 -4.26
CA ASN A 25 19.23 -4.74 -3.06
C ASN A 25 20.68 -4.86 -2.57
N ARG A 26 21.64 -4.13 -3.15
CA ARG A 26 23.08 -4.26 -2.85
C ARG A 26 23.42 -4.13 -1.36
N SER A 27 22.68 -3.30 -0.62
CA SER A 27 22.86 -3.04 0.82
C SER A 27 21.96 -3.88 1.72
N LYS A 28 21.15 -4.78 1.15
CA LYS A 28 20.10 -5.52 1.87
C LYS A 28 20.44 -6.99 1.99
N GLU A 29 19.92 -7.65 3.03
CA GLU A 29 20.04 -9.09 3.19
C GLU A 29 18.99 -9.79 2.30
N THR A 30 19.45 -10.46 1.25
CA THR A 30 18.59 -11.15 0.28
C THR A 30 18.23 -12.56 0.77
N VAL A 31 16.97 -12.95 0.58
CA VAL A 31 16.45 -14.28 0.98
C VAL A 31 16.85 -15.36 -0.03
N HIS A 32 16.96 -15.00 -1.31
CA HIS A 32 17.29 -15.90 -2.40
C HIS A 32 17.89 -15.11 -3.59
N ASP A 33 18.41 -15.79 -4.59
CA ASP A 33 18.89 -15.18 -5.84
C ASP A 33 17.76 -14.56 -6.66
N VAL A 34 18.07 -13.57 -7.51
CA VAL A 34 17.06 -12.91 -8.35
C VAL A 34 16.37 -13.94 -9.26
N ILE A 35 15.04 -13.97 -9.20
CA ILE A 35 14.21 -14.80 -10.06
C ILE A 35 13.80 -13.95 -11.26
N PHE A 36 14.03 -14.46 -12.46
CA PHE A 36 13.63 -13.82 -13.71
C PHE A 36 12.80 -14.78 -14.56
N PHE A 37 11.75 -14.24 -15.17
CA PHE A 37 11.00 -14.93 -16.20
C PHE A 37 10.50 -13.94 -17.25
N SER A 38 10.24 -14.47 -18.44
CA SER A 38 9.69 -13.69 -19.54
C SER A 38 8.73 -14.53 -20.36
N GLY A 39 7.83 -13.86 -21.09
CA GLY A 39 6.88 -14.52 -21.96
C GLY A 39 6.12 -13.51 -22.80
N GLU A 40 5.21 -14.00 -23.62
CA GLU A 40 4.35 -13.17 -24.45
C GLU A 40 2.91 -13.69 -24.39
N SER A 41 1.96 -12.78 -24.28
CA SER A 41 0.55 -13.10 -24.35
C SER A 41 -0.23 -11.96 -24.97
N GLU A 42 -1.20 -12.26 -25.82
CA GLU A 42 -2.05 -11.25 -26.49
C GLU A 42 -1.22 -10.19 -27.27
N GLY A 43 -0.04 -10.57 -27.77
CA GLY A 43 0.88 -9.65 -28.47
C GLY A 43 1.61 -8.66 -27.55
N ILE A 44 1.57 -8.89 -26.23
CA ILE A 44 2.26 -8.10 -25.22
C ILE A 44 3.40 -8.95 -24.66
N SER A 45 4.64 -8.48 -24.82
CA SER A 45 5.80 -9.11 -24.19
C SER A 45 5.87 -8.69 -22.72
N VAL A 46 6.19 -9.64 -21.84
CA VAL A 46 6.27 -9.45 -20.39
C VAL A 46 7.61 -9.97 -19.91
N GLU A 47 8.33 -9.15 -19.17
CA GLU A 47 9.58 -9.49 -18.49
C GLU A 47 9.44 -9.11 -17.01
N VAL A 48 9.68 -10.07 -16.12
CA VAL A 48 9.59 -9.86 -14.68
C VAL A 48 10.86 -10.36 -14.02
N ALA A 49 11.43 -9.53 -13.15
CA ALA A 49 12.44 -9.95 -12.21
C ALA A 49 11.96 -9.61 -10.80
N PHE A 50 12.29 -10.46 -9.82
CA PHE A 50 12.03 -10.14 -8.42
C PHE A 50 13.01 -10.86 -7.49
N GLN A 51 13.15 -10.30 -6.29
CA GLN A 51 13.95 -10.84 -5.21
C GLN A 51 13.35 -10.44 -3.86
N TYR A 52 13.29 -11.38 -2.92
CA TYR A 52 12.94 -11.06 -1.55
C TYR A 52 14.16 -10.65 -0.73
N VAL A 53 13.96 -9.66 0.13
CA VAL A 53 14.90 -9.18 1.14
C VAL A 53 14.27 -9.30 2.53
N ASN A 54 15.11 -9.30 3.56
CA ASN A 54 14.68 -9.38 4.96
C ASN A 54 14.19 -8.01 5.48
N GLU A 55 13.23 -7.41 4.77
CA GLU A 55 12.61 -6.13 5.10
C GLU A 55 11.07 -6.25 5.14
N PHE A 56 10.42 -5.24 5.71
CA PHE A 56 8.97 -5.21 5.92
C PHE A 56 8.21 -4.32 4.94
N HIS A 57 8.83 -3.96 3.81
CA HIS A 57 8.19 -3.14 2.77
C HIS A 57 8.25 -3.82 1.40
N GLU A 58 7.25 -3.55 0.56
CA GLU A 58 7.27 -3.94 -0.85
C GLU A 58 7.89 -2.81 -1.68
N ASN A 59 8.61 -3.17 -2.74
CA ASN A 59 9.11 -2.26 -3.76
C ASN A 59 8.89 -2.87 -5.15
N VAL A 60 7.75 -2.58 -5.75
CA VAL A 60 7.36 -3.15 -7.05
C VAL A 60 7.27 -2.05 -8.09
N LEU A 61 8.17 -2.08 -9.06
CA LEU A 61 8.31 -1.07 -10.10
C LEU A 61 7.71 -1.56 -11.43
N GLY A 62 6.93 -0.70 -12.08
CA GLY A 62 6.27 -1.00 -13.35
C GLY A 62 6.83 -0.18 -14.49
N PHE A 63 7.09 -0.84 -15.61
CA PHE A 63 7.55 -0.22 -16.85
C PHE A 63 6.68 -0.66 -18.03
N CYS A 64 6.26 0.29 -18.85
CA CYS A 64 5.61 0.01 -20.12
C CYS A 64 6.39 0.71 -21.24
N ASN A 65 6.88 -0.06 -22.21
CA ASN A 65 7.70 0.44 -23.32
C ASN A 65 8.90 1.28 -22.83
N ASN A 66 9.61 0.80 -21.80
CA ASN A 66 10.73 1.47 -21.13
C ASN A 66 10.39 2.77 -20.38
N ILE A 67 9.10 3.12 -20.26
CA ILE A 67 8.64 4.27 -19.47
C ILE A 67 8.26 3.78 -18.08
N TYR A 68 8.87 4.37 -17.05
CA TYR A 68 8.53 4.10 -15.66
C TYR A 68 7.14 4.64 -15.33
N ASN A 69 6.27 3.79 -14.79
CA ASN A 69 4.92 4.14 -14.38
C ASN A 69 4.88 4.35 -12.85
N SER A 70 5.15 5.57 -12.41
CA SER A 70 5.30 5.91 -10.98
C SER A 70 4.03 5.72 -10.14
N GLU A 71 2.86 5.76 -10.76
CA GLU A 71 1.57 5.48 -10.12
C GLU A 71 1.08 4.03 -10.39
N GLY A 72 1.90 3.24 -11.08
CA GLY A 72 1.65 1.84 -11.38
C GLY A 72 0.76 1.61 -12.60
N GLY A 73 -0.27 0.81 -12.43
CA GLY A 73 -1.23 0.52 -13.51
C GLY A 73 -1.63 -0.94 -13.58
N THR A 74 -2.38 -1.26 -14.63
CA THR A 74 -3.01 -2.56 -14.84
C THR A 74 -2.03 -3.74 -14.88
N HIS A 75 -0.87 -3.58 -15.52
CA HIS A 75 0.21 -4.57 -15.56
C HIS A 75 0.70 -4.96 -14.15
N LEU A 76 0.92 -3.99 -13.26
CA LEU A 76 1.28 -4.25 -11.86
C LEU A 76 0.15 -4.94 -11.11
N THR A 77 -1.09 -4.50 -11.30
CA THR A 77 -2.26 -5.13 -10.67
C THR A 77 -2.42 -6.59 -11.09
N GLY A 78 -2.20 -6.91 -12.37
CA GLY A 78 -2.21 -8.27 -12.91
C GLY A 78 -1.15 -9.14 -12.25
N PHE A 79 0.11 -8.66 -12.22
CA PHE A 79 1.21 -9.33 -11.53
C PHE A 79 0.90 -9.58 -10.04
N LYS A 80 0.57 -8.50 -9.31
CA LYS A 80 0.33 -8.56 -7.86
C LYS A 80 -0.79 -9.54 -7.50
N THR A 81 -1.89 -9.52 -8.28
CA THR A 81 -3.02 -10.42 -8.07
C THR A 81 -2.63 -11.87 -8.35
N GLN A 82 -2.04 -12.13 -9.52
CA GLN A 82 -1.70 -13.50 -9.90
C GLN A 82 -0.65 -14.10 -8.99
N PHE A 83 0.41 -13.37 -8.66
CA PHE A 83 1.46 -13.84 -7.76
C PHE A 83 0.88 -14.20 -6.39
N THR A 84 -0.02 -13.38 -5.86
CA THR A 84 -0.74 -13.67 -4.60
C THR A 84 -1.55 -14.96 -4.68
N ASN A 85 -2.24 -15.21 -5.80
CA ASN A 85 -3.03 -16.42 -5.99
C ASN A 85 -2.14 -17.67 -6.06
N VAL A 86 -1.02 -17.60 -6.79
CA VAL A 86 -0.08 -18.73 -6.91
C VAL A 86 0.53 -19.07 -5.55
N ILE A 87 1.00 -18.07 -4.80
CA ILE A 87 1.56 -18.31 -3.47
C ILE A 87 0.54 -18.92 -2.50
N ASN A 88 -0.71 -18.44 -2.51
CA ASN A 88 -1.76 -19.04 -1.69
C ASN A 88 -2.10 -20.48 -2.09
N THR A 89 -2.07 -20.79 -3.39
CA THR A 89 -2.30 -22.14 -3.90
C THR A 89 -1.23 -23.09 -3.37
N TYR A 90 0.05 -22.73 -3.54
CA TYR A 90 1.16 -23.52 -3.00
C TYR A 90 1.15 -23.63 -1.47
N ALA A 91 0.79 -22.56 -0.76
CA ALA A 91 0.71 -22.60 0.69
C ALA A 91 -0.35 -23.61 1.20
N ARG A 92 -1.44 -23.80 0.45
CA ARG A 92 -2.47 -24.81 0.73
C ARG A 92 -1.98 -26.21 0.38
N GLU A 93 -1.39 -26.38 -0.81
CA GLU A 93 -0.87 -27.67 -1.29
C GLU A 93 0.24 -28.23 -0.39
N LEU A 94 1.11 -27.35 0.12
CA LEU A 94 2.17 -27.70 1.06
C LEU A 94 1.68 -27.84 2.51
N ASN A 95 0.37 -27.73 2.76
CA ASN A 95 -0.25 -27.78 4.08
C ASN A 95 0.29 -26.74 5.09
N ILE A 96 0.85 -25.64 4.60
CA ILE A 96 1.31 -24.51 5.41
C ILE A 96 0.09 -23.72 5.90
N LEU A 97 -0.88 -23.48 5.01
CA LEU A 97 -2.21 -22.99 5.36
C LEU A 97 -3.20 -24.16 5.43
N LYS A 98 -3.81 -24.37 6.60
CA LYS A 98 -4.86 -25.40 6.77
C LYS A 98 -6.17 -24.91 6.16
N GLU A 99 -7.10 -25.81 5.85
CA GLU A 99 -8.43 -25.46 5.30
C GLU A 99 -9.13 -24.31 6.03
N LYS A 100 -9.06 -24.29 7.37
CA LYS A 100 -9.70 -23.28 8.21
C LYS A 100 -8.94 -21.95 8.32
N ASP A 101 -7.68 -21.92 7.91
CA ASP A 101 -6.87 -20.72 7.99
C ASP A 101 -7.28 -19.74 6.89
N ALA A 102 -7.22 -18.45 7.20
CA ALA A 102 -7.39 -17.41 6.18
C ALA A 102 -6.18 -17.39 5.24
N ASN A 103 -6.42 -17.12 3.96
CA ASN A 103 -5.37 -16.89 2.97
C ASN A 103 -4.47 -15.70 3.35
N PHE A 104 -3.24 -15.70 2.86
CA PHE A 104 -2.38 -14.54 2.90
C PHE A 104 -2.99 -13.42 2.07
N THR A 105 -2.97 -12.20 2.61
CA THR A 105 -3.32 -11.02 1.84
C THR A 105 -2.22 -10.70 0.83
N GLY A 106 -2.52 -9.90 -0.19
CA GLY A 106 -1.49 -9.50 -1.15
C GLY A 106 -0.33 -8.72 -0.50
N ALA A 107 -0.61 -7.95 0.55
CA ALA A 107 0.41 -7.26 1.33
C ALA A 107 1.30 -8.24 2.11
N ASP A 108 0.71 -9.30 2.69
CA ASP A 108 1.48 -10.35 3.37
C ASP A 108 2.43 -11.03 2.38
N VAL A 109 1.94 -11.41 1.18
CA VAL A 109 2.74 -12.09 0.16
C VAL A 109 3.89 -11.22 -0.35
N ARG A 110 3.66 -9.93 -0.61
CA ARG A 110 4.66 -9.04 -1.20
C ARG A 110 5.56 -8.34 -0.17
N ASN A 111 5.39 -8.64 1.11
CA ASN A 111 6.25 -8.09 2.16
C ASN A 111 7.71 -8.50 1.92
N GLY A 112 8.60 -7.52 1.79
CA GLY A 112 10.02 -7.74 1.52
C GLY A 112 10.33 -8.05 0.05
N MET A 113 9.35 -7.96 -0.86
CA MET A 113 9.57 -8.15 -2.29
C MET A 113 10.12 -6.88 -2.93
N THR A 114 11.25 -7.00 -3.62
CA THR A 114 11.68 -6.04 -4.65
C THR A 114 11.45 -6.64 -6.03
N ALA A 115 10.68 -6.00 -6.88
CA ALA A 115 10.30 -6.53 -8.19
C ALA A 115 10.26 -5.46 -9.27
N VAL A 116 10.52 -5.88 -10.50
CA VAL A 116 10.42 -5.08 -11.71
C VAL A 116 9.53 -5.83 -12.68
N VAL A 117 8.47 -5.18 -13.13
CA VAL A 117 7.53 -5.71 -14.14
C VAL A 117 7.62 -4.80 -15.35
N SER A 118 8.26 -5.29 -16.41
CA SER A 118 8.42 -4.58 -17.67
C SER A 118 7.54 -5.22 -18.75
N ILE A 119 6.79 -4.41 -19.48
CA ILE A 119 5.99 -4.87 -20.60
C ILE A 119 6.32 -4.09 -21.88
N LYS A 120 6.16 -4.76 -23.02
CA LYS A 120 6.13 -4.15 -24.35
C LYS A 120 4.71 -4.26 -24.91
N HIS A 121 4.00 -3.15 -24.92
CA HIS A 121 2.60 -3.08 -25.37
C HIS A 121 2.52 -2.38 -26.73
N PRO A 122 1.81 -2.94 -27.73
CA PRO A 122 1.70 -2.33 -29.05
C PRO A 122 0.91 -1.02 -29.04
N ASP A 123 -0.17 -0.95 -28.26
CA ASP A 123 -1.03 0.24 -28.14
C ASP A 123 -1.27 0.66 -26.66
N PRO A 124 -0.27 1.26 -25.98
CA PRO A 124 -0.38 1.60 -24.57
C PRO A 124 -1.20 2.89 -24.35
N ARG A 125 -2.10 2.82 -23.38
CA ARG A 125 -2.97 3.88 -22.89
C ARG A 125 -2.61 4.21 -21.46
N PHE A 126 -2.38 5.49 -21.19
CA PHE A 126 -2.02 5.98 -19.86
C PHE A 126 -3.08 6.96 -19.34
N GLU A 127 -3.22 7.01 -18.01
CA GLU A 127 -3.98 8.08 -17.36
C GLU A 127 -3.15 9.38 -17.42
N GLY A 128 -3.70 10.39 -18.10
CA GLY A 128 -3.08 11.71 -18.21
C GLY A 128 -1.83 11.77 -19.11
N GLN A 129 -1.25 12.97 -19.20
CA GLN A 129 -0.12 13.26 -20.09
C GLN A 129 1.22 12.74 -19.53
N THR A 130 1.36 12.66 -18.21
CA THR A 130 2.61 12.30 -17.52
C THR A 130 2.95 10.80 -17.59
N LYS A 131 2.09 9.98 -18.22
CA LYS A 131 2.27 8.53 -18.42
C LYS A 131 2.59 7.78 -17.13
N THR A 132 2.04 8.25 -16.01
CA THR A 132 2.37 7.73 -14.67
C THR A 132 1.64 6.43 -14.36
N LYS A 133 0.50 6.15 -15.02
CA LYS A 133 -0.32 4.97 -14.77
C LYS A 133 -0.87 4.34 -16.05
N LEU A 134 -0.68 3.03 -16.22
CA LEU A 134 -1.20 2.26 -17.36
C LEU A 134 -2.66 1.83 -17.14
N ASP A 135 -3.52 1.99 -18.16
CA ASP A 135 -4.98 1.70 -18.10
C ASP A 135 -5.42 0.48 -18.95
N ASN A 136 -4.51 -0.10 -19.74
CA ASN A 136 -4.78 -1.28 -20.59
C ASN A 136 -5.18 -2.53 -19.80
N GLN A 137 -6.43 -3.00 -19.92
CA GLN A 137 -6.89 -4.21 -19.22
C GLN A 137 -6.29 -5.51 -19.79
N ASP A 138 -5.99 -5.52 -21.08
CA ASP A 138 -5.21 -6.56 -21.77
C ASP A 138 -3.80 -6.71 -21.18
N ALA A 139 -3.16 -5.62 -20.76
CA ALA A 139 -1.88 -5.69 -20.05
C ALA A 139 -1.98 -6.47 -18.72
N ALA A 140 -3.06 -6.30 -17.95
CA ALA A 140 -3.27 -7.06 -16.72
C ALA A 140 -3.41 -8.57 -17.00
N LYS A 141 -4.17 -8.93 -18.04
CA LYS A 141 -4.40 -10.32 -18.46
C LYS A 141 -3.13 -10.99 -18.96
N ALA A 142 -2.39 -10.30 -19.83
CA ALA A 142 -1.13 -10.81 -20.37
C ALA A 142 -0.12 -11.08 -19.26
N VAL A 143 0.09 -10.12 -18.36
CA VAL A 143 1.02 -10.28 -17.23
C VAL A 143 0.56 -11.38 -16.27
N ALA A 144 -0.74 -11.45 -15.95
CA ALA A 144 -1.27 -12.51 -15.09
C ALA A 144 -1.07 -13.90 -15.73
N LYS A 145 -1.31 -14.06 -17.03
CA LYS A 145 -1.10 -15.33 -17.71
C LYS A 145 0.37 -15.77 -17.68
N VAL A 146 1.28 -14.89 -18.12
CA VAL A 146 2.72 -15.18 -18.14
C VAL A 146 3.24 -15.49 -16.73
N THR A 147 2.84 -14.68 -15.75
CA THR A 147 3.21 -14.91 -14.34
C THR A 147 2.70 -16.27 -13.87
N GLY A 148 1.43 -16.59 -14.12
CA GLY A 148 0.82 -17.85 -13.69
C GLY A 148 1.47 -19.09 -14.29
N GLU A 149 1.97 -19.01 -15.53
CA GLU A 149 2.63 -20.13 -16.20
C GLU A 149 4.10 -20.26 -15.76
N GLU A 150 4.86 -19.17 -15.84
CA GLU A 150 6.31 -19.21 -15.62
C GLU A 150 6.68 -19.32 -14.15
N ILE A 151 5.94 -18.66 -13.25
CA ILE A 151 6.26 -18.73 -11.82
C ILE A 151 5.95 -20.12 -11.25
N VAL A 152 4.87 -20.76 -11.72
CA VAL A 152 4.52 -22.12 -11.33
C VAL A 152 5.62 -23.07 -11.79
N ARG A 153 6.02 -23.00 -13.07
CA ARG A 153 7.16 -23.76 -13.61
C ARG A 153 8.44 -23.56 -12.81
N PHE A 154 8.73 -22.32 -12.39
CA PHE A 154 9.92 -22.04 -11.60
C PHE A 154 9.85 -22.69 -10.22
N PHE A 155 8.74 -22.53 -9.50
CA PHE A 155 8.58 -23.06 -8.15
C PHE A 155 8.49 -24.59 -8.09
N ASP A 156 7.91 -25.24 -9.11
CA ASP A 156 7.90 -26.70 -9.23
C ASP A 156 9.32 -27.30 -9.24
N ARG A 157 10.30 -26.56 -9.78
CA ARG A 157 11.71 -26.97 -9.82
C ARG A 157 12.53 -26.45 -8.63
N ASN A 158 12.04 -25.45 -7.91
CA ASN A 158 12.77 -24.73 -6.87
C ASN A 158 11.95 -24.63 -5.58
N LEU A 159 11.64 -25.79 -4.99
CA LEU A 159 10.80 -25.90 -3.80
C LEU A 159 11.39 -25.18 -2.58
N GLU A 160 12.72 -25.18 -2.41
CA GLU A 160 13.38 -24.50 -1.29
C GLU A 160 13.16 -22.99 -1.34
N THR A 161 13.32 -22.39 -2.52
CA THR A 161 13.04 -20.97 -2.74
C THR A 161 11.58 -20.62 -2.51
N LEU A 162 10.65 -21.46 -3.00
CA LEU A 162 9.21 -21.30 -2.74
C LEU A 162 8.92 -21.29 -1.23
N LYS A 163 9.47 -22.23 -0.46
CA LYS A 163 9.28 -22.30 0.99
C LYS A 163 9.82 -21.06 1.70
N SER A 164 10.98 -20.54 1.28
CA SER A 164 11.53 -19.30 1.83
C SER A 164 10.61 -18.11 1.58
N ILE A 165 10.04 -18.00 0.37
CA ILE A 165 9.08 -16.94 0.02
C ILE A 165 7.79 -17.06 0.84
N ILE A 166 7.21 -18.26 0.95
CA ILE A 166 6.02 -18.48 1.79
C ILE A 166 6.32 -18.14 3.26
N GLY A 167 7.51 -18.49 3.75
CA GLY A 167 7.94 -18.14 5.10
C GLY A 167 7.99 -16.64 5.36
N CYS A 168 8.34 -15.81 4.36
CA CYS A 168 8.22 -14.35 4.46
C CYS A 168 6.75 -13.92 4.60
N ALA A 169 5.85 -14.50 3.81
CA ALA A 169 4.42 -14.21 3.89
C ALA A 169 3.79 -14.63 5.24
N GLU A 170 4.21 -15.77 5.80
CA GLU A 170 3.80 -16.22 7.12
C GLU A 170 4.22 -15.26 8.23
N LYS A 171 5.48 -14.80 8.20
CA LYS A 171 6.00 -13.81 9.15
C LYS A 171 5.18 -12.52 9.08
N ALA A 172 4.93 -12.01 7.87
CA ALA A 172 4.14 -10.79 7.66
C ALA A 172 2.70 -10.95 8.17
N ALA A 173 2.03 -12.06 7.82
CA ALA A 173 0.67 -12.34 8.26
C ALA A 173 0.55 -12.49 9.80
N LYS A 174 1.57 -13.06 10.45
CA LYS A 174 1.63 -13.17 11.92
C LYS A 174 1.76 -11.79 12.58
N ILE A 175 2.60 -10.92 12.03
CA ILE A 175 2.77 -9.54 12.52
C ILE A 175 1.45 -8.79 12.40
N ARG A 176 0.83 -8.79 11.21
CA ARG A 176 -0.46 -8.14 10.96
C ARG A 176 -1.56 -8.60 11.93
N LYS A 177 -1.72 -9.92 12.12
CA LYS A 177 -2.71 -10.48 13.07
C LYS A 177 -2.44 -10.04 14.51
N THR A 178 -1.17 -9.85 14.88
CA THR A 178 -0.78 -9.40 16.23
C THR A 178 -1.13 -7.92 16.42
N GLU A 179 -0.87 -7.07 15.41
CA GLU A 179 -1.22 -5.65 15.44
C GLU A 179 -2.73 -5.41 15.43
N GLU A 180 -3.48 -6.16 14.62
CA GLU A 180 -4.95 -6.10 14.58
C GLU A 180 -5.53 -6.41 15.97
N LYS A 181 -5.05 -7.48 16.63
CA LYS A 181 -5.46 -7.82 17.99
C LYS A 181 -5.09 -6.74 19.01
N ALA A 182 -3.90 -6.15 18.91
CA ALA A 182 -3.47 -5.08 19.79
C ALA A 182 -4.39 -3.84 19.66
N LYS A 183 -4.74 -3.47 18.42
CA LYS A 183 -5.69 -2.37 18.14
C LYS A 183 -7.08 -2.69 18.69
N THR A 184 -7.63 -3.88 18.43
CA THR A 184 -8.94 -4.28 18.98
C THR A 184 -8.95 -4.27 20.51
N ASN A 185 -7.88 -4.75 21.16
CA ASN A 185 -7.79 -4.78 22.62
C ASN A 185 -7.66 -3.37 23.22
N MET A 186 -6.99 -2.43 22.55
CA MET A 186 -6.94 -1.02 22.96
C MET A 186 -8.30 -0.32 22.83
N LEU A 187 -9.00 -0.50 21.71
CA LEU A 187 -10.35 0.08 21.53
C LEU A 187 -11.39 -0.48 22.52
N THR A 188 -11.24 -1.74 22.94
CA THR A 188 -12.16 -2.38 23.91
C THR A 188 -11.89 -1.93 25.34
N LYS A 189 -10.64 -1.59 25.69
CA LYS A 189 -10.28 -1.06 27.03
C LYS A 189 -10.66 0.41 27.24
N GLN A 190 -10.91 1.19 26.18
CA GLN A 190 -11.29 2.60 26.30
C GLN A 190 -12.80 2.84 26.50
N LYS A 191 -13.63 1.79 26.50
CA LYS A 191 -15.02 1.86 26.95
C LYS A 191 -15.12 1.10 28.27
N PHE A 192 -15.60 1.78 29.32
CA PHE A 192 -15.78 1.30 30.70
C PHE A 192 -14.57 1.38 31.64
N SER A 193 -14.28 2.60 32.10
CA SER A 193 -13.83 2.85 33.49
C SER A 193 -14.27 4.26 33.89
N PHE A 194 -15.57 4.40 34.15
CA PHE A 194 -16.10 5.43 35.03
C PHE A 194 -17.13 4.74 35.92
N ASP A 195 -16.66 4.21 37.05
CA ASP A 195 -17.52 3.91 38.19
C ASP A 195 -16.66 3.93 39.45
N SER A 196 -16.89 4.95 40.29
CA SER A 196 -16.39 5.01 41.65
C SER A 196 -17.60 5.19 42.56
N PRO A 197 -18.06 4.14 43.27
CA PRO A 197 -19.22 4.26 44.14
C PRO A 197 -18.82 4.72 45.56
N HIS A 198 -19.54 5.73 46.04
CA HIS A 198 -19.85 6.04 47.45
C HIS A 198 -18.76 6.52 48.43
N GLU A 199 -18.72 7.84 48.65
CA GLU A 199 -18.73 8.39 50.02
C GLU A 199 -19.48 9.75 50.01
N VAL A 200 -20.78 9.73 50.33
CA VAL A 200 -21.58 10.93 50.58
C VAL A 200 -22.13 10.85 52.00
N ALA A 201 -21.46 11.54 52.93
CA ALA A 201 -21.97 11.82 54.26
C ALA A 201 -21.58 13.24 54.65
N GLY A 202 -22.58 14.09 54.93
CA GLY A 202 -22.38 15.42 55.47
C GLY A 202 -23.53 16.40 55.19
N MET A 203 -24.69 16.17 55.82
CA MET A 203 -25.68 17.24 56.03
C MET A 203 -25.23 18.10 57.21
N GLU A 204 -25.16 19.42 57.06
CA GLU A 204 -25.29 20.36 58.18
C GLU A 204 -26.06 21.59 57.69
N GLN A 205 -27.17 21.87 58.37
CA GLN A 205 -28.07 22.98 58.08
C GLN A 205 -27.44 24.32 58.48
N ARG A 206 -27.62 25.37 57.67
CA ARG A 206 -27.81 26.74 58.18
C ARG A 206 -28.90 27.46 57.41
N ARG A 207 -30.02 27.70 58.10
CA ARG A 207 -31.08 28.62 57.71
C ARG A 207 -30.63 30.05 58.00
N HIS A 208 -30.83 30.98 57.06
CA HIS A 208 -31.44 32.26 57.42
C HIS A 208 -32.16 32.92 56.23
N THR A 209 -33.43 33.20 56.49
CA THR A 209 -34.43 33.91 55.70
C THR A 209 -34.25 35.43 55.81
N GLY A 210 -34.60 36.19 54.76
CA GLY A 210 -34.77 37.64 54.91
C GLY A 210 -34.99 38.44 53.62
N ALA A 211 -36.24 38.49 53.17
CA ALA A 211 -36.96 39.57 52.48
C ALA A 211 -36.24 40.68 51.66
N ALA A 212 -36.61 40.76 50.36
CA ALA A 212 -37.11 41.91 49.54
C ALA A 212 -36.84 43.38 49.99
N PRO A 213 -36.68 44.38 49.07
CA PRO A 213 -37.65 44.63 47.98
C PRO A 213 -37.13 45.25 46.65
N ARG A 214 -38.13 45.51 45.79
CA ARG A 214 -38.19 45.98 44.38
C ARG A 214 -37.57 47.36 44.10
N ILE A 215 -37.23 47.63 42.82
CA ILE A 215 -37.75 48.67 41.88
C ILE A 215 -36.82 48.75 40.63
N GLY A 216 -37.31 48.74 39.39
CA GLY A 216 -37.63 49.95 38.58
C GLY A 216 -36.54 50.18 37.51
N ALA A 217 -36.76 49.85 36.22
CA ALA A 217 -37.21 50.74 35.14
C ALA A 217 -36.07 51.37 34.29
N ALA A 218 -36.34 51.53 32.99
CA ALA A 218 -35.89 52.61 32.10
C ALA A 218 -34.56 52.50 31.28
N ILE A 219 -34.74 52.19 29.97
CA ILE A 219 -34.32 52.90 28.72
C ILE A 219 -32.85 53.20 28.32
N THR A 220 -32.70 53.25 26.98
CA THR A 220 -31.63 53.77 26.09
C THR A 220 -30.47 52.80 25.79
N GLY A 221 -29.94 52.63 24.58
CA GLY A 221 -30.19 53.21 23.26
C GLY A 221 -29.01 52.89 22.32
N ASN A 222 -29.34 52.48 21.09
CA ASN A 222 -28.68 52.80 19.82
C ASN A 222 -27.31 52.21 19.36
N HIS A 223 -27.31 51.93 18.04
CA HIS A 223 -26.24 51.92 17.02
C HIS A 223 -25.39 50.68 16.68
N GLY A 224 -25.29 50.45 15.35
CA GLY A 224 -24.21 49.75 14.65
C GLY A 224 -24.66 48.52 13.85
N GLU A 225 -25.39 48.68 12.75
CA GLU A 225 -24.89 48.71 11.36
C GLU A 225 -24.77 47.35 10.65
N ASN A 226 -25.52 47.27 9.55
CA ASN A 226 -25.56 46.24 8.52
C ASN A 226 -24.27 46.25 7.67
N ILE A 227 -23.78 45.07 7.28
CA ILE A 227 -23.19 44.89 5.94
C ILE A 227 -23.67 43.55 5.36
N ALA A 228 -24.58 43.64 4.39
CA ALA A 228 -24.87 42.62 3.40
C ALA A 228 -24.08 42.95 2.13
N CYS A 229 -23.44 41.95 1.52
CA CYS A 229 -22.85 42.09 0.19
C CYS A 229 -23.39 40.98 -0.70
N SER A 230 -24.30 41.35 -1.60
CA SER A 230 -24.93 40.49 -2.59
C SER A 230 -24.53 40.94 -3.99
N HIS A 231 -24.06 39.97 -4.75
CA HIS A 231 -24.28 39.73 -6.18
C HIS A 231 -23.98 40.85 -7.20
N SER A 232 -22.97 40.51 -8.01
CA SER A 232 -22.61 41.05 -9.30
C SER A 232 -23.70 40.84 -10.35
N ALA A 233 -23.94 41.88 -11.15
CA ALA A 233 -24.62 41.78 -12.44
C ALA A 233 -24.01 42.81 -13.41
N GLU A 234 -23.76 42.33 -14.64
CA GLU A 234 -23.69 43.04 -15.93
C GLU A 234 -22.55 44.05 -16.18
N THR A 235 -21.80 43.86 -17.26
CA THR A 235 -22.12 44.43 -18.58
C THR A 235 -21.06 44.10 -19.64
N SER A 236 -21.57 43.83 -20.86
CA SER A 236 -21.09 44.20 -22.20
C SER A 236 -19.68 43.83 -22.67
#